data_AF-A0A1F6TPT7-F1
#
_entry.id   AF-A0A1F6TPT7-F1
#
_cell.length_a   1.000
_cell.length_b   1.000
_cell.length_c   1.000
_cell.angle_alpha   90.00
_cell.angle_beta   90.00
_cell.angle_gamma   90.00
#
_symmetry.space_group_name_H-M   'P 1'
#
loop_
_entity.id
_entity.type
_entity.pdbx_description
1 polymer ?
#
loop_
_entity_poly.entity_id
_entity_poly.type
_entity_poly.pdbx_seq_one_letter_code
_entity_poly.pdbx_strand_id
1 'polypeptide(L)'
;MRRSIAVVAAIVVSLVVTGAGVAQESPVPPASWQIPTVKLSTTQRGALDAEMRGRKDGVVQISVAIVQGDWELGAETAARMRDRSIMKGRLTRKQIEELDRSLPAALVKADERLRQDADALGRAMKARNGDLAVSHFSKMLRACVGCHVLYATHVFRGFPPAGNGAQPNKGAPAPNNK
;
A
#
# COMPACT_ATOMS: atom_id res chain seq x y z
N MET A 1 42.53 41.36 42.30
CA MET A 1 43.06 40.13 41.67
C MET A 1 41.99 39.04 41.83
N ARG A 2 41.33 38.62 40.74
CA ARG A 2 41.46 37.27 40.12
C ARG A 2 41.14 36.13 41.12
N ARG A 3 40.13 35.26 40.99
CA ARG A 3 39.35 34.76 39.84
C ARG A 3 38.04 34.10 40.33
N SER A 4 36.94 34.39 39.65
CA SER A 4 35.73 33.57 39.62
C SER A 4 36.00 32.31 38.79
N ILE A 5 35.67 31.12 39.29
CA ILE A 5 35.47 29.91 38.47
C ILE A 5 34.25 29.19 39.05
N ALA A 6 33.07 29.53 38.53
CA ALA A 6 31.89 28.70 38.68
C ALA A 6 32.11 27.47 37.77
N VAL A 7 32.23 26.29 38.40
CA VAL A 7 32.28 25.01 37.67
C VAL A 7 30.86 24.72 37.19
N VAL A 8 30.58 25.11 35.94
CA VAL A 8 29.37 24.70 35.24
C VAL A 8 29.54 23.22 34.89
N ALA A 9 28.80 22.35 35.57
CA ALA A 9 28.71 20.94 35.24
C ALA A 9 28.06 20.80 33.85
N ALA A 10 28.88 20.50 32.84
CA ALA A 10 28.41 20.16 31.51
C ALA A 10 27.82 18.74 31.55
N ILE A 11 26.50 18.65 31.67
CA ILE A 11 25.75 17.41 31.50
C ILE A 11 25.67 17.12 29.99
N VAL A 12 26.56 16.25 29.50
CA VAL A 12 26.47 15.68 28.14
C VAL A 12 25.53 14.47 28.22
N VAL A 13 24.23 14.68 27.99
CA VAL A 13 23.31 13.57 27.72
C VAL A 13 23.53 13.16 26.27
N SER A 14 24.36 12.13 26.06
CA SER A 14 24.43 11.42 24.78
C SER A 14 23.11 10.68 24.56
N LEU A 15 22.20 11.26 23.77
CA LEU A 15 21.04 10.54 23.23
C LEU A 15 21.55 9.50 22.24
N VAL A 16 21.64 8.24 22.68
CA VAL A 16 21.72 7.11 21.77
C VAL A 16 20.33 6.91 21.18
N VAL A 17 20.09 7.48 20.00
CA VAL A 17 18.91 7.14 19.19
C VAL A 17 19.15 5.75 18.62
N THR A 18 18.76 4.71 19.35
CA THR A 18 18.62 3.36 18.79
C THR A 18 17.52 3.40 17.74
N GLY A 19 17.92 3.50 16.47
CA GLY A 19 17.06 3.31 15.32
C GLY A 19 16.62 1.85 15.22
N ALA A 20 15.58 1.48 15.95
CA ALA A 20 14.83 0.27 15.65
C ALA A 20 13.99 0.54 14.39
N GLY A 21 14.59 0.29 13.22
CA GLY A 21 13.83 0.10 12.00
C GLY A 21 12.94 -1.11 12.20
N VAL A 22 11.72 -0.90 12.71
CA VAL A 22 10.68 -1.93 12.68
C VAL A 22 10.36 -2.18 11.21
N ALA A 23 10.96 -3.24 10.66
CA ALA A 23 10.42 -3.89 9.48
C ALA A 23 8.99 -4.26 9.84
N GLN A 24 8.02 -3.49 9.34
CA GLN A 24 6.61 -3.89 9.41
C GLN A 24 6.49 -5.13 8.55
N GLU A 25 6.58 -6.29 9.19
CA GLU A 25 6.17 -7.56 8.61
C GLU A 25 4.76 -7.35 8.04
N SER A 26 4.56 -7.70 6.77
CA SER A 26 3.21 -7.66 6.20
C SER A 26 2.36 -8.66 6.99
N PRO A 27 1.23 -8.25 7.59
CA PRO A 27 0.49 -9.14 8.48
C PRO A 27 0.06 -10.39 7.72
N VAL A 28 0.46 -11.57 8.20
CA VAL A 28 -0.20 -12.82 7.83
C VAL A 28 -1.51 -12.85 8.61
N PRO A 29 -2.67 -13.01 7.95
CA PRO A 29 -3.94 -13.03 8.66
C PRO A 29 -3.96 -14.24 9.62
N PRO A 30 -4.37 -14.07 10.89
CA PRO A 30 -4.44 -15.17 11.83
C PRO A 30 -5.48 -16.20 11.35
N ALA A 31 -5.26 -17.49 11.61
CA ALA A 31 -6.16 -18.57 11.20
C ALA A 31 -7.61 -18.41 11.71
N SER A 32 -7.82 -17.58 12.74
CA SER A 32 -9.14 -17.25 13.31
C SER A 32 -9.87 -16.11 12.57
N TRP A 33 -9.28 -15.51 11.54
CA TRP A 33 -9.87 -14.37 10.86
C TRP A 33 -11.02 -14.80 9.94
N GLN A 34 -12.25 -14.55 10.38
CA GLN A 34 -13.44 -14.70 9.54
C GLN A 34 -13.50 -13.52 8.57
N ILE A 35 -13.05 -13.73 7.33
CA ILE A 35 -13.12 -12.71 6.29
C ILE A 35 -14.52 -12.77 5.66
N PRO A 36 -15.33 -11.70 5.76
CA PRO A 36 -16.67 -11.69 5.17
C PRO A 36 -16.58 -11.83 3.65
N THR A 37 -17.36 -12.76 3.08
CA THR A 37 -17.52 -12.83 1.63
C THR A 37 -18.39 -11.66 1.16
N VAL A 38 -17.90 -10.86 0.21
CA VAL A 38 -18.68 -9.75 -0.35
C VAL A 38 -19.34 -10.17 -1.66
N LYS A 39 -20.66 -9.95 -1.74
CA LYS A 39 -21.43 -10.14 -2.97
C LYS A 39 -21.51 -8.82 -3.73
N LEU A 40 -20.71 -8.69 -4.77
CA LEU A 40 -20.75 -7.55 -5.70
C LEU A 40 -21.75 -7.79 -6.83
N SER A 41 -22.49 -6.75 -7.22
CA SER A 41 -23.23 -6.74 -8.50
C SER A 41 -22.27 -6.83 -9.69
N THR A 42 -22.78 -7.22 -10.86
CA THR A 42 -21.99 -7.30 -12.09
C THR A 42 -21.32 -5.96 -12.43
N THR A 43 -22.04 -4.85 -12.26
CA THR A 43 -21.50 -3.51 -12.52
C THR A 43 -20.41 -3.11 -11.53
N GLN A 44 -20.60 -3.37 -10.23
CA GLN A 44 -19.57 -3.11 -9.21
C GLN A 44 -18.32 -3.95 -9.45
N ARG A 45 -18.50 -5.23 -9.80
CA ARG A 45 -17.38 -6.13 -10.13
C ARG A 45 -16.61 -5.62 -11.34
N GLY A 46 -17.29 -5.31 -12.43
CA GLY A 46 -16.64 -4.79 -13.64
C GLY A 46 -15.96 -3.43 -13.43
N ALA A 47 -16.47 -2.58 -12.53
CA ALA A 47 -15.82 -1.33 -12.15
C ALA A 47 -14.56 -1.58 -11.30
N LEU A 48 -14.63 -2.48 -10.32
CA LEU A 48 -13.49 -2.86 -9.47
C LEU A 48 -12.37 -3.51 -10.29
N ASP A 49 -12.69 -4.43 -11.19
CA ASP A 49 -11.70 -5.10 -12.05
C ASP A 49 -11.00 -4.11 -12.99
N ALA A 50 -11.73 -3.09 -13.47
CA ALA A 50 -11.15 -2.03 -14.27
C ALA A 50 -10.26 -1.10 -13.44
N GLU A 51 -10.68 -0.77 -12.22
CA GLU A 51 -9.89 0.01 -11.26
C GLU A 51 -8.59 -0.71 -10.90
N MET A 52 -8.62 -2.01 -10.61
CA MET A 52 -7.41 -2.79 -10.30
C MET A 52 -6.45 -2.90 -11.50
N ARG A 53 -6.98 -3.03 -12.73
CA ARG A 53 -6.14 -2.96 -13.94
C ARG A 53 -5.48 -1.59 -14.09
N GLY A 54 -6.22 -0.50 -13.90
CA GLY A 54 -5.65 0.85 -13.92
C GLY A 54 -4.58 1.06 -12.85
N ARG A 55 -4.74 0.48 -11.66
CA ARG A 55 -3.70 0.52 -10.60
C ARG A 55 -2.45 -0.26 -10.99
N LYS A 56 -2.60 -1.45 -11.60
CA LYS A 56 -1.47 -2.22 -12.13
C LYS A 56 -0.69 -1.41 -13.17
N ASP A 57 -1.40 -0.80 -14.12
CA ASP A 57 -0.77 0.03 -15.16
C ASP A 57 -0.09 1.26 -14.54
N GLY A 58 -0.70 1.88 -13.53
CA GLY A 58 -0.12 2.98 -12.76
C GLY A 58 1.18 2.59 -12.02
N VAL A 59 1.24 1.40 -11.43
CA VAL A 59 2.48 0.87 -10.80
C VAL A 59 3.61 0.77 -11.80
N VAL A 60 3.34 0.22 -12.99
CA VAL A 60 4.33 0.11 -14.08
C VAL A 60 4.79 1.50 -14.51
N GLN A 61 3.86 2.41 -14.76
CA GLN A 61 4.15 3.74 -15.25
C GLN A 61 4.93 4.60 -14.25
N ILE A 62 4.61 4.52 -12.95
CA ILE A 62 5.38 5.18 -11.89
C ILE A 62 6.80 4.62 -11.82
N SER A 63 6.98 3.30 -11.95
CA SER A 63 8.30 2.69 -11.93
C SER A 63 9.19 3.23 -13.06
N VAL A 64 8.62 3.34 -14.26
CA VAL A 64 9.31 3.94 -15.42
C VAL A 64 9.61 5.41 -15.17
N ALA A 65 8.64 6.18 -14.67
CA ALA A 65 8.80 7.60 -14.39
C ALA A 65 9.93 7.88 -13.37
N ILE A 66 10.04 7.07 -12.31
CA ILE A 66 11.14 7.18 -11.32
C ILE A 66 12.50 6.96 -11.99
N VAL A 67 12.65 5.89 -12.78
CA VAL A 67 13.93 5.53 -13.41
C VAL A 67 14.36 6.56 -14.45
N GLN A 68 13.40 7.16 -15.17
CA GLN A 68 13.67 8.18 -16.19
C GLN A 68 13.79 9.59 -15.60
N GLY A 69 13.43 9.80 -14.33
CA GLY A 69 13.31 11.14 -13.74
C GLY A 69 12.16 11.97 -14.33
N ASP A 70 11.13 11.31 -14.87
CA ASP A 70 9.92 11.96 -15.39
C ASP A 70 8.94 12.28 -14.25
N TRP A 71 9.23 13.38 -13.57
CA TRP A 71 8.51 13.81 -12.38
C TRP A 71 7.04 14.19 -12.66
N GLU A 72 6.75 14.71 -13.84
CA GLU A 72 5.40 15.12 -14.23
C GLU A 72 4.51 13.89 -14.46
N LEU A 73 5.00 12.94 -15.27
CA LEU A 73 4.33 11.67 -15.47
C LEU A 73 4.11 10.92 -14.15
N GLY A 74 5.12 10.89 -13.29
CA GLY A 74 5.04 10.27 -11.96
C GLY A 74 3.96 10.91 -11.09
N ALA A 75 3.89 12.24 -11.05
CA ALA A 75 2.92 12.99 -10.26
C ALA A 75 1.47 12.79 -10.77
N GLU A 76 1.26 12.85 -12.08
CA GLU A 76 -0.06 12.63 -12.68
C GLU A 76 -0.54 11.20 -12.46
N THR A 77 0.35 10.22 -12.64
CA THR A 77 0.02 8.81 -12.45
C THR A 77 -0.35 8.53 -10.99
N ALA A 78 0.40 9.11 -10.04
CA ALA A 78 0.07 9.01 -8.61
C ALA A 78 -1.29 9.63 -8.27
N ALA A 79 -1.65 10.77 -8.89
CA ALA A 79 -2.96 11.39 -8.71
C ALA A 79 -4.10 10.49 -9.23
N ARG A 80 -3.93 9.86 -10.40
CA ARG A 80 -4.91 8.89 -10.93
C ARG A 80 -5.10 7.69 -9.99
N MET A 81 -4.03 7.18 -9.38
CA MET A 81 -4.10 6.08 -8.42
C MET A 81 -4.79 6.48 -7.10
N ARG A 82 -4.64 7.73 -6.66
CA ARG A 82 -5.34 8.27 -5.48
C ARG A 82 -6.84 8.38 -5.71
N ASP A 83 -7.27 8.84 -6.88
CA ASP A 83 -8.65 9.33 -7.05
C ASP A 83 -9.70 8.25 -7.34
N ARG A 84 -9.30 7.00 -7.57
CA ARG A 84 -10.19 5.90 -7.97
C ARG A 84 -11.02 6.23 -9.21
N SER A 85 -10.36 6.88 -10.17
CA SER A 85 -11.03 7.60 -11.26
C SER A 85 -11.85 6.68 -12.17
N ILE A 86 -11.41 5.43 -12.36
CA ILE A 86 -12.12 4.46 -13.20
C ILE A 86 -13.41 4.02 -12.50
N MET A 87 -13.34 3.72 -11.21
CA MET A 87 -14.52 3.34 -10.43
C MET A 87 -15.52 4.50 -10.32
N LYS A 88 -15.06 5.73 -10.06
CA LYS A 88 -15.90 6.94 -10.03
C LYS A 88 -16.54 7.27 -11.38
N GLY A 89 -15.89 6.95 -12.48
CA GLY A 89 -16.44 7.14 -13.82
C GLY A 89 -17.46 6.07 -14.25
N ARG A 90 -17.48 4.91 -13.57
CA ARG A 90 -18.32 3.75 -13.95
C ARG A 90 -19.51 3.52 -13.02
N LEU A 91 -19.47 4.05 -11.81
CA LEU A 91 -20.50 3.84 -10.80
C LEU A 91 -21.21 5.16 -10.46
N THR A 92 -22.53 5.09 -10.27
CA THR A 92 -23.28 6.19 -9.67
C THR A 92 -22.87 6.38 -8.20
N ARG A 93 -23.13 7.58 -7.64
CA ARG A 93 -22.89 7.86 -6.21
C ARG A 93 -23.53 6.82 -5.29
N LYS A 94 -24.79 6.44 -5.59
CA LYS A 94 -25.52 5.42 -4.84
C LYS A 94 -24.81 4.05 -4.88
N GLN A 95 -24.32 3.64 -6.06
CA GLN A 95 -23.59 2.37 -6.21
C GLN A 95 -22.24 2.38 -5.50
N ILE A 96 -21.57 3.54 -5.41
CA ILE A 96 -20.33 3.70 -4.62
C ILE A 96 -20.64 3.58 -3.13
N GLU A 97 -21.68 4.24 -2.63
CA GLU A 97 -22.09 4.11 -1.23
C GLU A 97 -22.53 2.68 -0.87
N GLU A 98 -23.26 2.01 -1.76
CA GLU A 98 -23.59 0.59 -1.61
C GLU A 98 -22.36 -0.31 -1.60
N LEU A 99 -21.38 -0.02 -2.47
CA LEU A 99 -20.12 -0.74 -2.50
C LEU A 99 -19.36 -0.54 -1.18
N ASP A 100 -19.13 0.71 -0.76
CA ASP A 100 -18.36 1.03 0.45
C ASP A 100 -19.01 0.43 1.71
N ARG A 101 -20.36 0.39 1.80
CA ARG A 101 -21.08 -0.29 2.89
C ARG A 101 -20.97 -1.81 2.84
N SER A 102 -20.79 -2.39 1.66
CA SER A 102 -20.66 -3.85 1.50
C SER A 102 -19.27 -4.37 1.83
N LEU A 103 -18.24 -3.51 1.82
CA LEU A 103 -16.86 -3.92 2.04
C LEU A 103 -16.52 -3.98 3.55
N PRO A 104 -15.70 -4.94 4.00
CA PRO A 104 -15.19 -4.94 5.36
C PRO A 104 -14.43 -3.64 5.67
N ALA A 105 -14.62 -3.08 6.87
CA ALA A 105 -13.95 -1.85 7.29
C ALA A 105 -12.41 -1.93 7.14
N ALA A 106 -11.84 -3.11 7.36
CA ALA A 106 -10.41 -3.35 7.23
C ALA A 106 -9.93 -3.21 5.76
N LEU A 107 -10.75 -3.61 4.79
CA LEU A 107 -10.47 -3.44 3.36
C LEU A 107 -10.60 -1.97 2.93
N VAL A 108 -11.63 -1.26 3.43
CA VAL A 108 -11.80 0.18 3.19
C VAL A 108 -10.58 0.96 3.72
N LYS A 109 -10.09 0.59 4.91
CA LYS A 109 -8.88 1.18 5.50
C LYS A 109 -7.62 0.87 4.69
N ALA A 110 -7.50 -0.34 4.13
CA ALA A 110 -6.38 -0.69 3.26
C ALA A 110 -6.38 0.14 1.96
N ASP A 111 -7.54 0.35 1.34
CA ASP A 111 -7.68 1.22 0.17
C ASP A 111 -7.36 2.69 0.50
N GLU A 112 -7.85 3.20 1.63
CA GLU A 112 -7.50 4.55 2.12
C GLU A 112 -5.98 4.70 2.28
N ARG A 113 -5.30 3.71 2.87
CA ARG A 113 -3.86 3.76 3.04
C ARG A 113 -3.13 3.83 1.69
N LEU A 114 -3.53 3.02 0.72
CA LEU A 114 -2.98 3.05 -0.63
C LEU A 114 -3.13 4.44 -1.25
N ARG A 115 -4.31 5.07 -1.10
CA ARG A 115 -4.56 6.43 -1.62
C ARG A 115 -3.70 7.50 -0.92
N GLN A 116 -3.49 7.39 0.39
CA GLN A 116 -2.61 8.30 1.13
C GLN A 116 -1.15 8.18 0.68
N ASP A 117 -0.66 6.96 0.46
CA ASP A 117 0.70 6.74 -0.03
C ASP A 117 0.85 7.23 -1.49
N ALA A 118 -0.19 7.08 -2.33
CA ALA A 118 -0.22 7.65 -3.69
C ALA A 118 -0.23 9.20 -3.69
N ASP A 119 -1.00 9.82 -2.79
CA ASP A 119 -1.04 11.28 -2.65
C ASP A 119 0.31 11.84 -2.17
N ALA A 120 0.96 11.16 -1.22
CA ALA A 120 2.29 11.52 -0.75
C ALA A 120 3.37 11.32 -1.82
N LEU A 121 3.29 10.23 -2.59
CA LEU A 121 4.12 10.00 -3.76
C LEU A 121 3.97 11.15 -4.78
N GLY A 122 2.73 11.53 -5.11
CA GLY A 122 2.48 12.63 -6.04
C GLY A 122 3.11 13.95 -5.59
N ARG A 123 3.06 14.26 -4.28
CA ARG A 123 3.76 15.43 -3.72
C ARG A 123 5.29 15.30 -3.84
N ALA A 124 5.86 14.14 -3.54
CA ALA A 124 7.30 13.91 -3.66
C ALA A 124 7.79 14.05 -5.11
N MET A 125 7.01 13.52 -6.07
CA MET A 125 7.27 13.67 -7.50
C MET A 125 7.23 15.15 -7.93
N LYS A 126 6.20 15.91 -7.52
CA LYS A 126 6.12 17.35 -7.80
C LYS A 126 7.30 18.14 -7.22
N ALA A 127 7.78 17.72 -6.05
CA ALA A 127 8.96 18.30 -5.41
C ALA A 127 10.30 17.79 -5.99
N ARG A 128 10.26 16.89 -6.98
CA ARG A 128 11.43 16.22 -7.58
C ARG A 128 12.35 15.56 -6.54
N ASN A 129 11.75 15.07 -5.46
CA ASN A 129 12.46 14.40 -4.39
C ASN A 129 12.45 12.89 -4.63
N GLY A 130 13.50 12.38 -5.28
CA GLY A 130 13.63 10.98 -5.66
C GLY A 130 13.56 10.00 -4.47
N ASP A 131 14.24 10.31 -3.37
CA ASP A 131 14.26 9.44 -2.18
C ASP A 131 12.86 9.31 -1.55
N LEU A 132 12.15 10.43 -1.41
CA LEU A 132 10.77 10.41 -0.94
C LEU A 132 9.84 9.71 -1.93
N ALA A 133 10.04 9.91 -3.24
CA ALA A 133 9.26 9.24 -4.26
C ALA A 133 9.42 7.71 -4.18
N VAL A 134 10.66 7.20 -4.10
CA VAL A 134 10.93 5.76 -3.95
C VAL A 134 10.36 5.22 -2.64
N SER A 135 10.48 5.96 -1.53
CA SER A 135 9.93 5.57 -0.24
C SER A 135 8.41 5.44 -0.25
N HIS A 136 7.71 6.42 -0.82
CA HIS A 136 6.25 6.40 -0.92
C HIS A 136 5.75 5.38 -1.95
N PHE A 137 6.44 5.21 -3.06
CA PHE A 137 6.15 4.15 -4.03
C PHE A 137 6.26 2.76 -3.38
N SER A 138 7.31 2.52 -2.58
CA SER A 138 7.49 1.26 -1.85
C SER A 138 6.39 1.02 -0.79
N LYS A 139 5.90 2.07 -0.12
CA LYS A 139 4.76 1.96 0.80
C LYS A 139 3.48 1.59 0.06
N MET A 140 3.23 2.23 -1.08
CA MET A 140 2.08 1.92 -1.94
C MET A 140 2.12 0.47 -2.44
N LEU A 141 3.28 -0.03 -2.89
CA LEU A 141 3.45 -1.43 -3.28
C LEU A 141 3.13 -2.40 -2.14
N ARG A 142 3.58 -2.10 -0.92
CA ARG A 142 3.23 -2.91 0.26
C ARG A 142 1.74 -2.90 0.54
N ALA A 143 1.04 -1.79 0.33
CA ALA A 143 -0.41 -1.73 0.46
C ALA A 143 -1.12 -2.62 -0.58
N CYS A 144 -0.65 -2.65 -1.83
CA CYS A 144 -1.16 -3.56 -2.86
C CYS A 144 -1.00 -5.03 -2.45
N VAL A 145 0.21 -5.43 -2.06
CA VAL A 145 0.51 -6.81 -1.64
C VAL A 145 -0.27 -7.20 -0.40
N GLY A 146 -0.28 -6.36 0.64
CA GLY A 146 -1.01 -6.61 1.87
C GLY A 146 -2.50 -6.79 1.63
N CYS A 147 -3.10 -5.96 0.77
CA CYS A 147 -4.51 -6.11 0.41
C CYS A 147 -4.79 -7.45 -0.30
N HIS A 148 -3.92 -7.86 -1.22
CA HIS A 148 -4.08 -9.10 -1.96
C HIS A 148 -3.91 -10.35 -1.09
N VAL A 149 -2.93 -10.34 -0.18
CA VAL A 149 -2.70 -11.44 0.78
C VAL A 149 -3.86 -11.56 1.77
N LEU A 150 -4.37 -10.44 2.26
CA LEU A 150 -5.37 -10.42 3.32
C LEU A 150 -6.81 -10.57 2.82
N TYR A 151 -7.14 -10.03 1.65
CA TYR A 151 -8.54 -9.85 1.27
C TYR A 151 -8.87 -10.37 -0.12
N ALA A 152 -8.02 -10.18 -1.12
CA ALA A 152 -8.48 -10.33 -2.51
C ALA A 152 -8.97 -11.76 -2.82
N THR A 153 -8.29 -12.77 -2.29
CA THR A 153 -8.61 -14.19 -2.44
C THR A 153 -9.84 -14.65 -1.65
N HIS A 154 -10.22 -13.91 -0.60
CA HIS A 154 -11.27 -14.31 0.35
C HIS A 154 -12.54 -13.45 0.25
N VAL A 155 -12.39 -12.17 -0.10
CA VAL A 155 -13.47 -11.18 -0.17
C VAL A 155 -14.13 -11.20 -1.55
N PHE A 156 -13.37 -11.39 -2.62
CA PHE A 156 -13.87 -11.34 -3.99
C PHE A 156 -14.00 -12.74 -4.57
N ARG A 157 -15.23 -13.30 -4.58
CA ARG A 157 -15.52 -14.54 -5.32
C ARG A 157 -15.05 -14.41 -6.78
N GLY A 158 -14.22 -15.33 -7.24
CA GLY A 158 -13.65 -15.34 -8.60
C GLY A 158 -12.29 -14.64 -8.75
N PHE A 159 -11.71 -14.11 -7.68
CA PHE A 159 -10.32 -13.66 -7.69
C PHE A 159 -9.41 -14.87 -7.36
N PRO A 160 -8.56 -15.33 -8.29
CA PRO A 160 -7.71 -16.47 -8.03
C PRO A 160 -6.73 -16.16 -6.88
N PRO A 161 -6.28 -17.18 -6.11
CA PRO A 161 -5.14 -17.04 -5.21
C PRO A 161 -3.99 -16.34 -5.93
N ALA A 162 -3.26 -15.46 -5.26
CA ALA A 162 -2.02 -14.93 -5.81
C ALA A 162 -1.06 -16.10 -6.09
N GLY A 163 -1.05 -16.63 -7.32
CA GLY A 163 -0.37 -17.88 -7.61
C GLY A 163 -0.87 -18.61 -8.85
N ASN A 164 -0.94 -17.92 -9.99
CA ASN A 164 -1.10 -18.58 -11.31
C ASN A 164 0.25 -18.75 -12.04
N GLY A 165 1.37 -18.51 -11.36
CA GLY A 165 2.72 -18.58 -11.95
C GLY A 165 3.79 -19.21 -11.07
N ALA A 166 3.50 -19.55 -9.81
CA ALA A 166 4.38 -20.35 -8.97
C ALA A 166 3.65 -21.67 -8.69
N GLN A 167 4.06 -22.74 -9.38
CA GLN A 167 3.84 -24.06 -8.81
C GLN A 167 4.45 -24.05 -7.40
N PRO A 168 3.78 -24.57 -6.37
CA PRO A 168 4.46 -24.85 -5.12
C PRO A 168 5.65 -25.73 -5.47
N ASN A 169 6.84 -25.26 -5.10
CA ASN A 169 8.10 -25.90 -5.43
C ASN A 169 8.00 -27.40 -5.11
N LYS A 170 7.98 -28.25 -6.15
CA LYS A 170 7.87 -29.73 -6.02
C LYS A 170 9.07 -30.37 -5.32
N GLY A 171 9.96 -29.57 -4.71
CA GLY A 171 11.17 -30.01 -4.01
C GLY A 171 11.31 -29.49 -2.57
N ALA A 172 10.28 -28.87 -1.96
CA ALA A 172 10.36 -28.54 -0.54
C ALA A 172 10.04 -29.79 0.31
N PRO A 173 10.97 -30.34 1.10
CA PRO A 173 10.67 -31.43 2.00
C PRO A 173 9.64 -30.98 3.04
N ALA A 174 8.63 -31.81 3.26
CA ALA A 174 7.60 -31.56 4.27
C ALA A 174 8.26 -31.36 5.65
N PRO A 175 7.78 -30.39 6.47
CA PRO A 175 8.28 -30.23 7.82
C PRO A 175 7.98 -31.51 8.62
N ASN A 176 9.06 -32.10 9.15
CA ASN A 176 8.98 -33.26 10.04
C ASN A 176 8.28 -32.84 11.34
N ASN A 177 7.10 -33.41 11.60
CA ASN A 177 6.53 -33.38 12.94
C ASN A 177 7.26 -34.43 13.79
N LYS A 178 8.08 -33.96 14.73
CA LYS A 178 8.44 -34.68 15.94
C LYS A 178 8.11 -33.82 17.14
#